data_AF-A0A4S4N2T0-F1
#
_entry.id   AF-A0A4S4N2T0-F1
#
_cell.length_a   1.000
_cell.length_b   1.000
_cell.length_c   1.000
_cell.angle_alpha   90.00
_cell.angle_beta   90.00
_cell.angle_gamma   90.00
#
_symmetry.space_group_name_H-M   'P 1'
#
loop_
_entity.id
_entity.type
_entity.pdbx_description
1 polymer ?
#
loop_
_entity_poly.entity_id
_entity_poly.type
_entity_poly.pdbx_seq_one_letter_code
_entity_poly.pdbx_strand_id
1 'polypeptide(L)'
;MSGGTPEFDKTHSLRPTTSIATTRYDKVDKVVTRHHIVSIGLFGLGQSPNPLYLPPLWSECIHPEGNVYFVRNSQPKVVTEANMYAEVVQEKVAQWIDEIENFAASRAICLSETVELTVDPSDDLEYCKYYLVDHSSRVEFWLDEVTTEELGIRTAVSEAHLRQALEEQYWSHVEHFPSHEATGVDLHTDELLDVLLHARAGTKIHTFASILV
;
A
#
# COMPACT_ATOMS: atom_id res chain seq x y z
N MET A 1 41.66 -12.27 23.06
CA MET A 1 41.15 -12.20 21.67
C MET A 1 39.65 -12.29 21.78
N SER A 2 38.96 -11.14 21.91
CA SER A 2 37.50 -11.10 22.01
C SER A 2 37.01 -10.55 20.69
N GLY A 3 36.26 -11.37 19.96
CA GLY A 3 35.71 -11.04 18.64
C GLY A 3 34.75 -9.86 18.77
N GLY A 4 35.01 -8.83 17.98
CA GLY A 4 34.03 -7.78 17.73
C GLY A 4 32.86 -8.38 16.97
N THR A 5 31.67 -8.25 17.54
CA THR A 5 30.41 -8.37 16.83
C THR A 5 30.43 -7.32 15.71
N PRO A 6 30.11 -7.66 14.46
CA PRO A 6 30.00 -6.65 13.42
C PRO A 6 28.75 -5.82 13.73
N GLU A 7 28.97 -4.60 14.20
CA GLU A 7 27.97 -3.54 14.26
C GLU A 7 27.67 -3.15 12.81
N PHE A 8 26.66 -3.79 12.23
CA PHE A 8 26.27 -3.56 10.85
C PHE A 8 25.49 -2.24 10.74
N ASP A 9 25.92 -1.45 9.76
CA ASP A 9 25.45 -0.13 9.38
C ASP A 9 23.92 -0.11 9.27
N LYS A 10 23.23 0.55 10.21
CA LYS A 10 21.82 0.91 10.01
C LYS A 10 21.82 1.90 8.86
N THR A 11 21.41 1.48 7.66
CA THR A 11 21.13 2.38 6.55
C THR A 11 20.08 3.38 7.02
N HIS A 12 20.51 4.56 7.46
CA HIS A 12 19.65 5.59 8.06
C HIS A 12 18.50 6.03 7.13
N SER A 13 18.60 5.70 5.84
CA SER A 13 17.62 5.96 4.79
C SER A 13 16.42 4.99 4.82
N LEU A 14 16.56 3.72 5.22
CA LEU A 14 15.45 2.76 5.20
C LEU A 14 14.83 2.62 6.59
N ARG A 15 13.52 2.80 6.68
CA ARG A 15 12.79 2.75 7.96
C ARG A 15 11.64 1.75 7.89
N PRO A 16 11.61 0.73 8.76
CA PRO A 16 10.46 -0.14 8.85
C PRO A 16 9.23 0.67 9.32
N THR A 17 8.07 0.40 8.70
CA THR A 17 6.78 0.95 9.12
C THR A 17 5.70 -0.12 9.01
N THR A 18 4.45 0.20 9.36
CA THR A 18 3.31 -0.71 9.18
C THR A 18 2.34 -0.11 8.18
N SER A 19 1.51 -0.92 7.53
CA SER A 19 0.42 -0.43 6.69
C SER A 19 -0.48 0.56 7.42
N ILE A 20 -0.85 0.30 8.68
CA ILE A 20 -1.76 1.17 9.46
C ILE A 20 -1.09 2.51 9.81
N ALA A 21 0.22 2.54 10.01
CA ALA A 21 0.97 3.76 10.31
C ALA A 21 1.24 4.65 9.08
N THR A 22 0.79 4.23 7.89
CA THR A 22 0.85 5.08 6.70
C THR A 22 -0.11 6.25 6.86
N THR A 23 0.32 7.45 6.46
CA THR A 23 -0.49 8.69 6.62
C THR A 23 -1.54 8.84 5.52
N ARG A 24 -1.94 7.75 4.85
CA ARG A 24 -2.82 7.76 3.68
C ARG A 24 -4.13 8.50 3.92
N TYR A 25 -4.84 8.15 5.00
CA TYR A 25 -6.10 8.80 5.39
C TYR A 25 -5.90 10.09 6.20
N ASP A 26 -4.68 10.37 6.63
CA ASP A 26 -4.33 11.60 7.34
C ASP A 26 -3.95 12.76 6.40
N LYS A 27 -3.77 12.49 5.10
CA LYS A 27 -3.57 13.52 4.07
C LYS A 27 -4.85 14.36 3.94
N VAL A 28 -4.96 15.40 4.76
CA VAL A 28 -6.01 16.42 4.67
C VAL A 28 -5.71 17.39 3.52
N ASP A 29 -5.45 16.87 2.32
CA ASP A 29 -5.68 17.65 1.13
C ASP A 29 -7.20 17.78 1.01
N LYS A 30 -7.71 18.98 1.34
CA LYS A 30 -9.14 19.28 1.19
C LYS A 30 -9.46 19.26 -0.30
N VAL A 31 -9.78 18.08 -0.83
CA VAL A 31 -10.27 17.92 -2.19
C VAL A 31 -11.60 18.65 -2.27
N VAL A 32 -11.60 19.82 -2.92
CA VAL A 32 -12.82 20.58 -3.14
C VAL A 32 -13.60 19.91 -4.26
N THR A 33 -14.66 19.19 -3.90
CA THR A 33 -15.59 18.63 -4.88
C THR A 33 -16.27 19.77 -5.64
N ARG A 34 -16.21 19.72 -6.98
CA ARG A 34 -16.91 20.68 -7.84
C ARG A 34 -17.70 19.94 -8.92
N HIS A 35 -18.80 20.54 -9.34
CA HIS A 35 -19.53 20.06 -10.50
C HIS A 35 -18.72 20.33 -11.77
N HIS A 36 -18.63 19.31 -12.63
CA HIS A 36 -17.96 19.41 -13.92
C HIS A 36 -19.00 19.28 -15.03
N ILE A 37 -18.81 20.01 -16.13
CA ILE A 37 -19.60 19.84 -17.35
C ILE A 37 -19.12 18.55 -18.02
N VAL A 38 -20.02 17.58 -18.16
CA VAL A 38 -19.77 16.35 -18.91
C VAL A 38 -20.07 16.64 -20.37
N SER A 39 -19.06 17.08 -21.12
CA SER A 39 -19.20 17.34 -22.56
C SER A 39 -19.57 16.06 -23.32
N ILE A 40 -20.21 16.23 -24.47
CA ILE A 40 -20.57 15.10 -25.34
C ILE A 40 -19.31 14.33 -25.74
N GLY A 41 -19.30 13.02 -25.50
CA GLY A 41 -18.15 12.17 -25.80
C GLY A 41 -16.92 12.35 -24.90
N LEU A 42 -17.04 13.06 -23.76
CA LEU A 42 -15.98 13.13 -22.76
C LEU A 42 -15.61 11.71 -22.30
N PHE A 43 -14.33 11.34 -22.43
CA PHE A 43 -13.76 9.99 -22.26
C PHE A 43 -14.25 8.89 -23.22
N GLY A 44 -15.35 9.11 -23.95
CA GLY A 44 -15.89 8.15 -24.93
C GLY A 44 -15.29 8.23 -26.34
N LEU A 45 -14.56 9.30 -26.67
CA LEU A 45 -13.99 9.56 -28.00
C LEU A 45 -12.47 9.31 -28.09
N GLY A 46 -11.90 8.53 -27.16
CA GLY A 46 -10.50 8.09 -27.24
C GLY A 46 -9.45 9.19 -27.11
N GLN A 47 -9.82 10.37 -26.60
CA GLN A 47 -8.83 11.40 -26.23
C GLN A 47 -8.20 11.01 -24.90
N SER A 48 -7.16 10.19 -24.95
CA SER A 48 -6.27 9.99 -23.82
C SER A 48 -5.39 11.24 -23.64
N PRO A 49 -5.19 11.73 -22.41
CA PRO A 49 -4.13 12.71 -22.15
C PRO A 49 -2.78 12.16 -22.63
N ASN A 50 -1.82 13.07 -22.87
CA ASN A 50 -0.46 12.70 -23.24
C ASN A 50 0.06 11.58 -22.32
N PRO A 51 0.69 10.52 -22.85
CA PRO A 51 1.20 9.46 -22.01
C PRO A 51 2.29 10.06 -21.12
N LEU A 52 2.05 10.05 -19.81
CA LEU A 52 3.10 10.26 -18.84
C LEU A 52 3.93 8.97 -18.81
N TYR A 53 5.23 9.09 -19.08
CA TYR A 53 6.11 7.95 -19.23
C TYR A 53 6.48 7.38 -17.85
N LEU A 54 6.09 6.13 -17.62
CA LEU A 54 6.55 5.34 -16.48
C LEU A 54 7.77 4.49 -16.87
N PRO A 55 8.65 4.13 -15.92
CA PRO A 55 9.74 3.22 -16.20
C PRO A 55 9.22 1.83 -16.63
N PRO A 56 10.07 0.98 -17.25
CA PRO A 56 9.70 -0.37 -17.61
C PRO A 56 9.13 -1.17 -16.42
N LEU A 57 8.12 -2.00 -16.69
CA LEU A 57 7.39 -2.84 -15.72
C LEU A 57 6.48 -2.08 -14.73
N TRP A 58 6.51 -0.74 -14.72
CA TRP A 58 5.60 0.05 -13.90
C TRP A 58 4.27 0.30 -14.59
N SER A 59 3.19 0.18 -13.83
CA SER A 59 1.83 0.50 -14.24
C SER A 59 1.14 1.38 -13.20
N GLU A 60 0.34 2.33 -13.66
CA GLU A 60 -0.56 3.12 -12.83
C GLU A 60 -1.79 2.30 -12.46
N CYS A 61 -2.22 2.40 -11.22
CA CYS A 61 -3.50 1.90 -10.74
C CYS A 61 -4.24 3.02 -10.01
N ILE A 62 -5.57 3.03 -10.16
CA ILE A 62 -6.43 4.00 -9.50
C ILE A 62 -7.15 3.27 -8.37
N HIS A 63 -7.08 3.83 -7.16
CA HIS A 63 -7.85 3.36 -6.03
C HIS A 63 -9.35 3.61 -6.25
N PRO A 64 -10.25 2.84 -5.63
CA PRO A 64 -11.69 3.10 -5.67
C PRO A 64 -12.07 4.55 -5.25
N GLU A 65 -11.27 5.18 -4.38
CA GLU A 65 -11.45 6.56 -3.93
C GLU A 65 -10.92 7.62 -4.92
N GLY A 66 -10.23 7.21 -5.99
CA GLY A 66 -9.74 8.08 -7.07
C GLY A 66 -8.28 8.53 -6.95
N ASN A 67 -7.58 8.19 -5.87
CA ASN A 67 -6.13 8.41 -5.76
C ASN A 67 -5.36 7.41 -6.64
N VAL A 68 -4.12 7.77 -7.00
CA VAL A 68 -3.25 6.94 -7.84
C VAL A 68 -2.17 6.28 -7.00
N TYR A 69 -1.87 5.02 -7.33
CA TYR A 69 -0.67 4.31 -6.90
C TYR A 69 -0.02 3.62 -8.09
N PHE A 70 1.22 3.19 -7.91
CA PHE A 70 2.04 2.60 -8.95
C PHE A 70 2.50 1.21 -8.53
N VAL A 71 2.53 0.31 -9.51
CA VAL A 71 2.85 -1.09 -9.31
C VAL A 71 3.98 -1.47 -10.27
N ARG A 72 5.07 -2.02 -9.74
CA ARG A 72 6.13 -2.65 -10.52
C ARG A 72 5.84 -4.14 -10.63
N ASN A 73 5.61 -4.60 -11.85
CA ASN A 73 5.40 -6.02 -12.15
C ASN A 73 6.75 -6.76 -12.18
N SER A 74 7.30 -7.02 -10.99
CA SER A 74 8.56 -7.75 -10.75
C SER A 74 8.37 -8.88 -9.73
N GLN A 75 9.46 -9.54 -9.33
CA GLN A 75 9.49 -10.51 -8.23
C GLN A 75 10.56 -10.05 -7.22
N PRO A 76 10.17 -9.54 -6.03
CA PRO A 76 8.78 -9.33 -5.57
C PRO A 76 8.06 -8.24 -6.39
N LYS A 77 6.72 -8.22 -6.31
CA LYS A 77 5.96 -7.05 -6.77
C LYS A 77 6.30 -5.86 -5.87
N VAL A 78 6.27 -4.66 -6.43
CA VAL A 78 6.49 -3.43 -5.65
C VAL A 78 5.32 -2.49 -5.85
N VAL A 79 4.81 -1.93 -4.75
CA VAL A 79 3.76 -0.92 -4.75
C VAL A 79 4.21 0.35 -4.05
N THR A 80 3.74 1.49 -4.56
CA THR A 80 4.01 2.80 -3.96
C THR A 80 2.92 3.81 -4.32
N GLU A 81 2.59 4.70 -3.38
CA GLU A 81 1.79 5.90 -3.66
C GLU A 81 2.65 7.11 -4.05
N ALA A 82 3.98 6.96 -4.09
CA ALA A 82 4.87 8.04 -4.51
C ALA A 82 4.60 8.42 -5.98
N ASN A 83 4.69 9.71 -6.29
CA ASN A 83 4.43 10.19 -7.64
C ASN A 83 5.53 9.76 -8.63
N MET A 84 5.37 8.59 -9.23
CA MET A 84 6.30 8.01 -10.20
C MET A 84 6.33 8.74 -11.55
N TYR A 85 5.58 9.83 -11.73
CA TYR A 85 5.75 10.71 -12.89
C TYR A 85 6.93 11.68 -12.76
N ALA A 86 7.45 11.88 -11.55
CA ALA A 86 8.64 12.69 -11.32
C ALA A 86 9.91 11.83 -11.43
N GLU A 87 10.81 12.18 -12.36
CA GLU A 87 12.06 11.45 -12.61
C GLU A 87 12.93 11.29 -11.34
N VAL A 88 13.04 12.34 -10.53
CA VAL A 88 13.76 12.29 -9.24
C VAL A 88 13.18 11.26 -8.27
N VAL A 89 11.85 11.08 -8.27
CA VAL A 89 11.17 10.08 -7.44
C VAL A 89 11.45 8.68 -8.01
N GLN A 90 11.40 8.51 -9.33
CA GLN A 90 11.72 7.23 -9.98
C GLN A 90 13.14 6.75 -9.63
N GLU A 91 14.14 7.63 -9.73
CA GLU A 91 15.53 7.30 -9.40
C GLU A 91 15.68 6.90 -7.93
N LYS A 92 15.05 7.64 -7.03
CA LYS A 92 15.11 7.38 -5.59
C LYS A 92 14.40 6.10 -5.18
N VAL A 93 13.19 5.88 -5.69
CA VAL A 93 12.44 4.63 -5.50
C VAL A 93 13.24 3.44 -6.01
N ALA A 94 13.86 3.54 -7.19
CA ALA A 94 14.72 2.47 -7.71
C ALA A 94 15.91 2.17 -6.78
N GLN A 95 16.60 3.21 -6.28
CA GLN A 95 17.70 3.05 -5.32
C GLN A 95 17.27 2.31 -4.05
N TRP A 96 16.15 2.69 -3.44
CA TRP A 96 15.67 2.03 -2.23
C TRP A 96 15.19 0.61 -2.48
N ILE A 97 14.56 0.32 -3.63
CA ILE A 97 14.21 -1.05 -3.98
C ILE A 97 15.48 -1.91 -4.11
N ASP A 98 16.50 -1.43 -4.81
CA ASP A 98 17.77 -2.14 -4.96
C ASP A 98 18.44 -2.36 -3.58
N GLU A 99 18.42 -1.36 -2.69
CA GLU A 99 18.92 -1.50 -1.31
C GLU A 99 18.16 -2.58 -0.53
N ILE A 100 16.83 -2.61 -0.62
CA ILE A 100 15.96 -3.60 0.06
C ILE A 100 16.18 -5.01 -0.49
N GLU A 101 16.26 -5.17 -1.81
CA GLU A 101 16.51 -6.46 -2.45
C GLU A 101 17.90 -7.02 -2.08
N ASN A 102 18.93 -6.16 -2.09
CA ASN A 102 20.27 -6.52 -1.63
C ASN A 102 20.27 -6.88 -0.14
N PHE A 103 19.51 -6.15 0.68
CA PHE A 103 19.40 -6.43 2.11
C PHE A 103 18.72 -7.79 2.37
N ALA A 104 17.63 -8.10 1.67
CA ALA A 104 16.98 -9.41 1.74
C ALA A 104 17.95 -10.55 1.34
N ALA A 105 18.68 -10.37 0.22
CA ALA A 105 19.66 -11.33 -0.26
C ALA A 105 20.79 -11.57 0.76
N SER A 106 21.29 -10.51 1.40
CA SER A 106 22.34 -10.60 2.42
C SER A 106 21.95 -11.44 3.65
N ARG A 107 20.65 -11.53 3.92
CA ARG A 107 20.06 -12.31 5.03
C ARG A 107 19.54 -13.68 4.59
N ALA A 108 19.77 -14.06 3.33
CA ALA A 108 19.22 -15.27 2.73
C ALA A 108 17.68 -15.37 2.81
N ILE A 109 17.00 -14.22 2.79
CA ILE A 109 15.53 -14.16 2.73
C ILE A 109 15.13 -14.27 1.27
N CYS A 110 14.35 -15.30 0.94
CA CYS A 110 13.81 -15.49 -0.39
C CYS A 110 12.46 -14.77 -0.50
N LEU A 111 12.40 -13.71 -1.30
CA LEU A 111 11.15 -12.99 -1.60
C LEU A 111 10.40 -13.78 -2.68
N SER A 112 9.43 -14.60 -2.25
CA SER A 112 8.63 -15.44 -3.15
C SER A 112 7.71 -14.60 -4.05
N GLU A 113 7.07 -15.25 -5.02
CA GLU A 113 6.08 -14.61 -5.90
C GLU A 113 4.83 -14.09 -5.17
N THR A 114 4.61 -14.55 -3.94
CA THR A 114 3.51 -14.12 -3.05
C THR A 114 3.88 -12.94 -2.18
N VAL A 115 5.15 -12.50 -2.23
CA VAL A 115 5.63 -11.35 -1.47
C VAL A 115 5.49 -10.09 -2.30
N GLU A 116 4.93 -9.06 -1.66
CA GLU A 116 4.85 -7.71 -2.19
C GLU A 116 5.57 -6.74 -1.26
N LEU A 117 6.36 -5.85 -1.87
CA LEU A 117 7.10 -4.80 -1.19
C LEU A 117 6.35 -3.49 -1.33
N THR A 118 6.09 -2.81 -0.21
CA THR A 118 5.64 -1.42 -0.23
C THR A 118 6.80 -0.48 0.09
N VAL A 119 6.95 0.56 -0.72
CA VAL A 119 7.91 1.66 -0.49
C VAL A 119 7.19 2.99 -0.41
N ASP A 120 7.48 3.77 0.63
CA ASP A 120 6.90 5.08 0.91
C ASP A 120 8.03 6.09 1.20
N PRO A 121 8.60 6.70 0.15
CA PRO A 121 9.56 7.79 0.26
C PRO A 121 9.01 8.96 1.09
N SER A 122 9.85 9.59 1.90
CA SER A 122 9.53 10.87 2.53
C SER A 122 9.41 11.98 1.49
N ASP A 123 8.67 13.04 1.81
CA ASP A 123 8.46 14.19 0.90
C ASP A 123 9.78 14.88 0.48
N ASP A 124 10.79 14.85 1.36
CA ASP A 124 12.14 15.38 1.12
C ASP A 124 13.09 14.37 0.46
N LEU A 125 12.64 13.13 0.25
CA LEU A 125 13.41 12.02 -0.31
C LEU A 125 14.69 11.68 0.47
N GLU A 126 14.78 12.05 1.74
CA GLU A 126 15.92 11.73 2.62
C GLU A 126 15.87 10.29 3.13
N TYR A 127 14.67 9.75 3.33
CA TYR A 127 14.46 8.39 3.79
C TYR A 127 13.25 7.75 3.09
N CYS A 128 13.15 6.43 3.17
CA CYS A 128 12.04 5.67 2.65
C CYS A 128 11.55 4.73 3.73
N LYS A 129 10.24 4.78 3.99
CA LYS A 129 9.58 3.78 4.80
C LYS A 129 9.30 2.55 3.95
N TYR A 130 9.33 1.38 4.57
CA TYR A 130 9.01 0.14 3.87
C TYR A 130 8.37 -0.90 4.79
N TYR A 131 7.65 -1.82 4.17
CA TYR A 131 7.21 -3.07 4.77
C TYR A 131 6.99 -4.11 3.65
N LEU A 132 6.96 -5.39 4.01
CA LEU A 132 6.65 -6.46 3.09
C LEU A 132 5.39 -7.17 3.55
N VAL A 133 4.61 -7.69 2.61
CA VAL A 133 3.50 -8.59 2.90
C VAL A 133 3.72 -9.91 2.17
N ASP A 134 3.29 -11.02 2.77
CA ASP A 134 3.17 -12.29 2.09
C ASP A 134 1.69 -12.66 1.98
N HIS A 135 1.15 -12.61 0.76
CA HIS A 135 -0.24 -12.93 0.49
C HIS A 135 -0.59 -14.40 0.78
N SER A 136 0.39 -15.30 0.79
CA SER A 136 0.14 -16.72 1.08
C SER A 136 -0.15 -16.97 2.56
N SER A 137 0.62 -16.32 3.44
CA SER A 137 0.50 -16.46 4.88
C SER A 137 -0.36 -15.37 5.53
N ARG A 138 -0.70 -14.32 4.77
CA ARG A 138 -1.51 -13.15 5.14
C ARG A 138 -0.95 -12.39 6.33
N VAL A 139 0.34 -12.08 6.26
CA VAL A 139 1.04 -11.32 7.29
C VAL A 139 1.90 -10.23 6.68
N GLU A 140 2.02 -9.13 7.41
CA GLU A 140 3.05 -8.12 7.20
C GLU A 140 4.33 -8.51 7.96
N PHE A 141 5.50 -8.24 7.37
CA PHE A 141 6.81 -8.52 7.95
C PHE A 141 7.90 -7.55 7.47
N TRP A 142 9.08 -7.63 8.10
CA TRP A 142 10.24 -6.77 7.83
C TRP A 142 11.52 -7.58 7.64
N LEU A 143 12.53 -6.96 7.05
CA LEU A 143 13.83 -7.59 6.82
C LEU A 143 14.81 -7.43 7.99
N ASP A 144 14.45 -6.60 8.97
CA ASP A 144 15.25 -6.39 10.18
C ASP A 144 14.47 -6.77 11.44
N GLU A 145 15.20 -7.02 12.53
CA GLU A 145 14.57 -7.24 13.83
C GLU A 145 13.95 -5.93 14.32
N VAL A 146 12.63 -5.95 14.48
CA VAL A 146 11.81 -4.82 14.91
C VAL A 146 10.88 -5.27 16.02
N THR A 147 10.70 -4.42 17.02
CA THR A 147 9.77 -4.67 18.12
C THR A 147 8.37 -4.20 17.75
N THR A 148 7.34 -4.82 18.33
CA THR A 148 5.96 -4.34 18.17
C THR A 148 5.79 -2.92 18.71
N GLU A 149 6.58 -2.52 19.70
CA GLU A 149 6.58 -1.16 20.24
C GLU A 149 7.08 -0.14 19.22
N GLU A 150 8.22 -0.40 18.56
CA GLU A 150 8.75 0.47 17.49
C GLU A 150 7.78 0.61 16.31
N LEU A 151 7.02 -0.45 16.02
CA LEU A 151 6.02 -0.49 14.96
C LEU A 151 4.64 0.04 15.38
N GLY A 152 4.42 0.33 16.67
CA GLY A 152 3.10 0.71 17.17
C GLY A 152 2.05 -0.42 17.11
N ILE A 153 2.48 -1.68 16.98
CA ILE A 153 1.60 -2.84 16.98
C ILE A 153 1.17 -3.16 18.42
N ARG A 154 -0.11 -3.47 18.59
CA ARG A 154 -0.69 -3.83 19.90
C ARG A 154 0.06 -4.98 20.57
N THR A 155 0.14 -4.94 21.90
CA THR A 155 0.78 -6.00 22.67
C THR A 155 0.04 -7.33 22.53
N ALA A 156 0.81 -8.41 22.41
CA ALA A 156 0.29 -9.77 22.29
C ALA A 156 0.62 -10.59 23.54
N VAL A 157 -0.28 -11.51 23.90
CA VAL A 157 -0.12 -12.41 25.07
C VAL A 157 0.34 -13.81 24.65
N SER A 158 0.38 -14.07 23.34
CA SER A 158 0.80 -15.34 22.73
C SER A 158 1.18 -15.11 21.27
N GLU A 159 1.91 -16.05 20.67
CA GLU A 159 2.24 -16.03 19.24
C GLU A 159 0.98 -16.00 18.35
N ALA A 160 -0.07 -16.72 18.75
CA ALA A 160 -1.34 -16.70 18.03
C ALA A 160 -1.98 -15.30 18.05
N HIS A 161 -1.94 -14.60 19.19
CA HIS A 161 -2.45 -13.24 19.28
C HIS A 161 -1.59 -12.25 18.47
N LEU A 162 -0.26 -12.43 18.46
CA LEU A 162 0.64 -11.64 17.62
C LEU A 162 0.34 -11.85 16.13
N ARG A 163 0.12 -13.08 15.70
CA ARG A 163 -0.26 -13.41 14.32
C ARG A 163 -1.53 -12.66 13.90
N GLN A 164 -2.53 -12.58 14.78
CA GLN A 164 -3.75 -11.80 14.49
C GLN A 164 -3.47 -10.30 14.34
N ALA A 165 -2.53 -9.74 15.11
CA ALA A 165 -2.13 -8.35 14.98
C ALA A 165 -1.37 -8.06 13.68
N LEU A 166 -0.54 -9.01 13.21
CA LEU A 166 0.14 -8.92 11.90
C LEU A 166 -0.82 -9.12 10.73
N GLU A 167 -1.81 -10.00 10.87
CA GLU A 167 -2.86 -10.20 9.88
C GLU A 167 -3.76 -8.95 9.74
N GLU A 168 -3.98 -8.21 10.83
CA GLU A 168 -4.67 -6.91 10.77
C GLU A 168 -3.93 -5.89 9.88
N GLN A 169 -2.59 -5.83 9.98
CA GLN A 169 -1.77 -5.01 9.07
C GLN A 169 -1.93 -5.48 7.61
N TYR A 170 -1.87 -6.79 7.38
CA TYR A 170 -2.09 -7.36 6.05
C TYR A 170 -3.41 -6.90 5.42
N TRP A 171 -4.52 -6.94 6.17
CA TRP A 171 -5.82 -6.50 5.65
C TRP A 171 -5.85 -5.00 5.35
N SER A 172 -5.17 -4.18 6.15
CA SER A 172 -5.00 -2.75 5.85
C SER A 172 -4.18 -2.52 4.58
N HIS A 173 -3.13 -3.30 4.33
CA HIS A 173 -2.41 -3.25 3.05
C HIS A 173 -3.31 -3.62 1.86
N VAL A 174 -4.14 -4.66 1.97
CA VAL A 174 -5.08 -5.05 0.90
C VAL A 174 -6.09 -3.95 0.61
N GLU A 175 -6.57 -3.25 1.66
CA GLU A 175 -7.44 -2.07 1.50
C GLU A 175 -6.70 -0.93 0.77
N HIS A 176 -5.41 -0.76 1.06
CA HIS A 176 -4.60 0.25 0.39
C HIS A 176 -4.40 -0.07 -1.09
N PHE A 177 -4.09 -1.30 -1.46
CA PHE A 177 -3.74 -1.66 -2.85
C PHE A 177 -4.65 -2.76 -3.44
N PRO A 178 -5.94 -2.46 -3.70
CA PRO A 178 -6.91 -3.50 -4.07
C PRO A 178 -6.94 -3.86 -5.56
N SER A 179 -6.43 -3.00 -6.45
CA SER A 179 -6.77 -3.03 -7.88
C SER A 179 -5.81 -3.89 -8.73
N HIS A 180 -4.55 -4.05 -8.33
CA HIS A 180 -3.54 -4.76 -9.12
C HIS A 180 -3.53 -6.28 -8.91
N GLU A 181 -4.14 -6.75 -7.83
CA GLU A 181 -4.42 -8.17 -7.59
C GLU A 181 -5.78 -8.60 -8.17
N ALA A 182 -6.67 -7.65 -8.50
CA ALA A 182 -8.05 -7.92 -8.89
C ALA A 182 -8.22 -8.51 -10.31
N THR A 183 -7.14 -8.74 -11.07
CA THR A 183 -7.22 -9.17 -12.48
C THR A 183 -7.71 -10.61 -12.68
N GLY A 184 -8.06 -11.34 -11.62
CA GLY A 184 -8.58 -12.71 -11.67
C GLY A 184 -9.87 -12.96 -10.89
N VAL A 185 -10.49 -11.94 -10.29
CA VAL A 185 -11.72 -12.15 -9.51
C VAL A 185 -12.91 -12.11 -10.46
N ASP A 186 -13.38 -13.31 -10.86
CA ASP A 186 -14.72 -13.50 -11.42
C ASP A 186 -15.73 -13.23 -10.30
N LEU A 187 -16.05 -11.95 -10.12
CA LEU A 187 -17.00 -11.50 -9.11
C LEU A 187 -18.35 -12.15 -9.41
N HIS A 188 -18.76 -13.11 -8.58
CA HIS A 188 -20.17 -13.45 -8.44
C HIS A 188 -20.87 -12.19 -7.87
N THR A 189 -21.29 -11.32 -8.78
CA THR A 189 -21.81 -9.97 -8.50
C THR A 189 -23.03 -9.99 -7.60
N ASP A 190 -23.76 -11.11 -7.56
CA ASP A 190 -25.05 -11.21 -6.90
C ASP A 190 -24.94 -11.26 -5.37
N GLU A 191 -23.95 -11.95 -4.82
CA GLU A 191 -23.75 -12.03 -3.35
C GLU A 191 -23.19 -10.71 -2.78
N LEU A 192 -22.29 -10.07 -3.52
CA LEU A 192 -21.76 -8.74 -3.16
C LEU A 192 -22.83 -7.66 -3.26
N LEU A 193 -23.73 -7.76 -4.24
CA LEU A 193 -24.86 -6.84 -4.38
C LEU A 193 -25.78 -6.90 -3.16
N ASP A 194 -26.11 -8.10 -2.68
CA ASP A 194 -26.97 -8.27 -1.49
C ASP A 194 -26.33 -7.69 -0.22
N VAL A 195 -25.02 -7.91 -0.01
CA VAL A 195 -24.30 -7.33 1.14
C VAL A 195 -24.25 -5.80 1.05
N LEU A 196 -23.96 -5.23 -0.12
CA LEU A 196 -23.90 -3.78 -0.34
C LEU A 196 -25.29 -3.13 -0.24
N LEU A 197 -26.34 -3.78 -0.74
CA LEU A 197 -27.73 -3.33 -0.61
C LEU A 197 -28.16 -3.33 0.86
N HIS A 198 -27.80 -4.37 1.63
CA HIS A 198 -28.07 -4.43 3.05
C HIS A 198 -27.34 -3.31 3.81
N ALA A 199 -26.06 -3.07 3.51
CA ALA A 199 -25.28 -1.99 4.11
C ALA A 199 -25.90 -0.61 3.86
N ARG A 200 -26.33 -0.34 2.61
CA ARG A 200 -26.98 0.92 2.22
C ARG A 200 -28.38 1.09 2.85
N ALA A 201 -29.10 0.00 3.07
CA ALA A 201 -30.38 0.03 3.77
C ALA A 201 -30.20 0.41 5.26
N GLY A 202 -29.11 -0.02 5.89
CA GLY A 202 -28.76 0.39 7.26
C GLY A 202 -28.50 1.89 7.40
N THR A 203 -27.90 2.54 6.40
CA THR A 203 -27.64 3.99 6.41
C THR A 203 -28.92 4.82 6.35
N LYS A 204 -30.00 4.32 5.73
CA LYS A 204 -31.29 5.02 5.68
C LYS A 204 -32.06 5.01 7.00
N ILE A 205 -31.72 4.13 7.95
CA ILE A 205 -32.42 4.05 9.24
C ILE A 205 -31.96 5.18 10.19
N HIS A 206 -30.73 5.69 10.07
CA HIS A 206 -30.22 6.76 10.94
C HIS A 206 -30.53 8.19 10.46
N THR A 207 -30.93 8.41 9.21
CA THR A 207 -31.25 9.77 8.71
C THR A 207 -32.75 10.12 8.80
N PHE A 208 -33.62 9.21 9.25
CA PHE A 208 -35.06 9.48 9.40
C PHE A 208 -35.50 9.88 10.83
N ALA A 209 -34.57 10.05 11.78
CA ALA A 209 -34.88 10.41 13.17
C ALA A 209 -34.54 11.88 13.53
N SER A 210 -34.59 12.83 12.60
CA SER A 210 -34.41 14.26 12.93
C SER A 210 -35.32 15.26 12.18
N ILE A 211 -36.48 14.81 11.68
CA ILE A 211 -37.57 15.74 11.31
C ILE A 211 -38.86 15.25 11.96
N LEU A 212 -38.90 15.33 13.30
CA LEU A 212 -40.12 15.41 14.11
C LEU A 212 -39.74 15.64 15.58
N VAL A 213 -39.33 16.88 15.89
CA VAL A 213 -39.79 17.67 17.05
C VAL A 213 -39.82 19.13 16.60
#